data_AF-A0A218KPJ6-F1
#
_entry.id   AF-A0A218KPJ6-F1
#
_cell.length_a   1.000
_cell.length_b   1.000
_cell.length_c   1.000
_cell.angle_alpha   90.00
_cell.angle_beta   90.00
_cell.angle_gamma   90.00
#
_symmetry.space_group_name_H-M   'P 1'
#
loop_
_entity.id
_entity.type
_entity.pdbx_description
1 polymer ?
#
loop_
_entity_poly.entity_id
_entity_poly.type
_entity_poly.pdbx_seq_one_letter_code
_entity_poly.pdbx_strand_id
1 'polypeptide(L)'
;MALQFSQKQVAANILGSSDSWIDPQSDYLKTAAYLAGLGFIRLKEVYFVICAREEDHLDWPHVFYSDCSNEIPINLDFDEECDDMLCEDCCRYILPNTHQKKRFHLLSANLNLEKIADWFENLLRTSQLIWRKAAEGIYHVSCHDNIVSIIVLDLCTDPVHLTIDKLRIQPTVLIDVRERIPDLPLALPIVKMTDLFCEHKTLNEILSDAVNKGVPELITNTSSQIFPIISLKETKPALPKKALQLQFTGGVVYINDIEVVNKRAKLCISIFDVLFKQFLHDFSNDVPKEEHKPLSIEKIAERLNFHAEITDLEQQIRYPINKMQRTIKEKLANQLGLGIEREDVIQTIGWPELACKEYGYRLNPFTLTLKK
;
A
#
# COMPACT_ATOMS: atom_id res chain seq x y z
N MET A 1 31.90 -12.66 8.80
CA MET A 1 32.21 -13.07 7.41
C MET A 1 32.06 -11.80 6.59
N ALA A 2 33.15 -11.22 6.10
CA ALA A 2 33.11 -9.92 5.43
C ALA A 2 32.31 -10.02 4.11
N LEU A 3 31.31 -9.16 3.94
CA LEU A 3 30.50 -9.12 2.72
C LEU A 3 31.40 -8.69 1.54
N GLN A 4 31.33 -9.40 0.41
CA GLN A 4 32.03 -9.02 -0.81
C GLN A 4 31.41 -7.74 -1.42
N PHE A 5 32.16 -7.02 -2.26
CA PHE A 5 31.72 -5.75 -2.86
C PHE A 5 30.37 -5.84 -3.60
N SER A 6 30.03 -6.98 -4.23
CA SER A 6 28.73 -7.21 -4.86
C SER A 6 27.56 -7.26 -3.86
N GLN A 7 27.81 -7.76 -2.65
CA GLN A 7 26.82 -7.85 -1.57
C GLN A 7 26.55 -6.48 -0.92
N LYS A 8 27.44 -5.49 -1.13
CA LYS A 8 27.28 -4.12 -0.62
C LYS A 8 26.13 -3.39 -1.32
N GLN A 9 26.09 -3.42 -2.64
CA GLN A 9 25.01 -2.78 -3.40
C GLN A 9 23.68 -3.45 -3.08
N VAL A 10 23.68 -4.78 -2.94
CA VAL A 10 22.49 -5.54 -2.54
C VAL A 10 22.04 -5.17 -1.12
N ALA A 11 22.96 -5.04 -0.15
CA ALA A 11 22.63 -4.61 1.21
C ALA A 11 22.09 -3.16 1.25
N ALA A 12 22.71 -2.26 0.48
CA ALA A 12 22.23 -0.90 0.32
C ALA A 12 20.84 -0.84 -0.32
N ASN A 13 20.56 -1.69 -1.32
CA ASN A 13 19.24 -1.78 -1.92
C ASN A 13 18.20 -2.30 -0.91
N ILE A 14 18.53 -3.36 -0.14
CA ILE A 14 17.62 -3.96 0.86
C ILE A 14 17.33 -2.98 2.01
N LEU A 15 18.32 -2.21 2.46
CA LEU A 15 18.13 -1.22 3.53
C LEU A 15 17.55 0.10 2.99
N GLY A 16 17.82 0.43 1.72
CA GLY A 16 17.32 1.60 1.01
C GLY A 16 15.83 1.53 0.77
N SER A 17 15.38 0.36 0.34
CA SER A 17 14.02 0.14 -0.10
C SER A 17 13.38 -0.87 0.84
N SER A 18 12.53 -0.36 1.75
CA SER A 18 11.64 -1.19 2.57
C SER A 18 10.56 -1.79 1.67
N ASP A 19 11.00 -2.62 0.73
CA ASP A 19 10.25 -3.08 -0.43
C ASP A 19 10.04 -4.60 -0.37
N SER A 20 9.23 -5.06 -1.32
CA SER A 20 9.03 -6.47 -1.61
C SER A 20 9.69 -6.80 -2.95
N TRP A 21 10.40 -7.92 -3.00
CA TRP A 21 11.03 -8.43 -4.21
C TRP A 21 10.37 -9.75 -4.62
N ILE A 22 10.03 -9.86 -5.90
CA ILE A 22 9.49 -11.09 -6.50
C ILE A 22 10.64 -11.87 -7.14
N ASP A 23 10.74 -13.15 -6.82
CA ASP A 23 11.77 -14.10 -7.25
C ASP A 23 13.20 -13.53 -7.10
N PRO A 24 13.61 -13.09 -5.89
CA PRO A 24 14.93 -12.50 -5.68
C PRO A 24 16.05 -13.51 -5.98
N GLN A 25 17.14 -13.03 -6.57
CA GLN A 25 18.33 -13.85 -6.86
C GLN A 25 18.99 -14.37 -5.56
N SER A 26 19.79 -15.44 -5.69
CA SER A 26 20.46 -16.08 -4.53
C SER A 26 21.27 -15.09 -3.68
N ASP A 27 21.92 -14.12 -4.31
CA ASP A 27 22.74 -13.13 -3.60
C ASP A 27 21.88 -12.16 -2.76
N TYR A 28 20.67 -11.82 -3.21
CA TYR A 28 19.70 -11.05 -2.42
C TYR A 28 19.24 -11.85 -1.22
N LEU A 29 18.90 -13.14 -1.39
CA LEU A 29 18.46 -14.00 -0.30
C LEU A 29 19.54 -14.16 0.78
N LYS A 30 20.79 -14.42 0.38
CA LYS A 30 21.92 -14.54 1.32
C LYS A 30 22.16 -13.24 2.09
N THR A 31 22.13 -12.10 1.40
CA THR A 31 22.35 -10.79 2.02
C THR A 31 21.20 -10.42 2.96
N ALA A 32 19.96 -10.67 2.55
CA ALA A 32 18.77 -10.48 3.37
C ALA A 32 18.83 -11.34 4.64
N ALA A 33 19.13 -12.64 4.52
CA ALA A 33 19.26 -13.53 5.67
C ALA A 33 20.37 -13.08 6.62
N TYR A 34 21.49 -12.58 6.10
CA TYR A 34 22.56 -12.01 6.92
C TYR A 34 22.09 -10.77 7.70
N LEU A 35 21.44 -9.81 7.04
CA LEU A 35 20.89 -8.61 7.68
C LEU A 35 19.80 -8.94 8.70
N ALA A 36 19.00 -9.98 8.44
CA ALA A 36 17.99 -10.50 9.37
C ALA A 36 18.64 -11.17 10.59
N GLY A 37 19.73 -11.91 10.40
CA GLY A 37 20.53 -12.48 11.48
C GLY A 37 21.14 -11.42 12.40
N LEU A 38 21.45 -10.23 11.87
CA LEU A 38 21.85 -9.05 12.66
C LEU A 38 20.66 -8.35 13.33
N GLY A 39 19.43 -8.72 12.98
CA GLY A 39 18.20 -8.12 13.49
C GLY A 39 17.83 -6.78 12.88
N PHE A 40 18.55 -6.33 11.83
CA PHE A 40 18.31 -5.03 11.17
C PHE A 40 17.07 -5.03 10.29
N ILE A 41 16.70 -6.19 9.76
CA ILE A 41 15.48 -6.38 9.00
C ILE A 41 14.68 -7.56 9.54
N ARG A 42 13.37 -7.45 9.46
CA ARG A 42 12.44 -8.56 9.64
C ARG A 42 12.01 -9.02 8.25
N LEU A 43 12.34 -10.25 7.92
CA LEU A 43 11.95 -10.85 6.66
C LEU A 43 10.56 -11.46 6.79
N LYS A 44 9.75 -11.27 5.76
CA LYS A 44 8.52 -12.00 5.53
C LYS A 44 8.63 -12.67 4.17
N GLU A 45 8.67 -13.99 4.18
CA GLU A 45 8.65 -14.82 2.97
C GLU A 45 7.23 -15.29 2.74
N VAL A 46 6.72 -15.05 1.54
CA VAL A 46 5.39 -15.51 1.11
C VAL A 46 5.54 -16.12 -0.28
N TYR A 47 5.07 -17.34 -0.43
CA TYR A 47 4.85 -17.89 -1.76
C TYR A 47 3.47 -17.51 -2.23
N PHE A 48 3.31 -17.15 -3.49
CA PHE A 48 2.00 -16.86 -4.05
C PHE A 48 1.87 -17.43 -5.47
N VAL A 49 0.63 -17.55 -5.92
CA VAL A 49 0.28 -17.89 -7.31
C VAL A 49 -0.61 -16.81 -7.89
N ILE A 50 -0.58 -16.68 -9.21
CA ILE A 50 -1.47 -15.77 -9.93
C ILE A 50 -2.71 -16.55 -10.35
N CYS A 51 -3.89 -15.98 -10.10
CA CYS A 51 -5.18 -16.65 -10.34
C CYS A 51 -5.32 -17.18 -11.78
N ALA A 52 -5.26 -16.30 -12.78
CA ALA A 52 -5.30 -16.65 -14.19
C ALA A 52 -4.00 -16.23 -14.85
N ARG A 53 -3.26 -17.21 -15.39
CA ARG A 53 -1.98 -16.97 -16.07
C ARG A 53 -1.87 -17.91 -17.28
N GLU A 54 -1.60 -17.34 -18.44
CA GLU A 54 -1.62 -18.06 -19.73
C GLU A 54 -0.57 -19.18 -19.79
N GLU A 55 0.56 -19.00 -19.11
CA GLU A 55 1.65 -19.98 -19.07
C GLU A 55 1.37 -21.18 -18.15
N ASP A 56 0.34 -21.11 -17.30
CA ASP A 56 -0.11 -22.23 -16.48
C ASP A 56 -1.05 -23.13 -17.31
N HIS A 57 -0.50 -23.82 -18.31
CA HIS A 57 -1.28 -24.54 -19.33
C HIS A 57 -2.22 -25.63 -18.78
N LEU A 58 -1.90 -26.24 -17.65
CA LEU A 58 -2.75 -27.24 -16.99
C LEU A 58 -3.92 -26.59 -16.23
N ASP A 59 -3.77 -25.34 -15.80
CA ASP A 59 -4.82 -24.58 -15.12
C ASP A 59 -5.78 -23.93 -16.12
N TRP A 60 -5.27 -23.54 -17.29
CA TRP A 60 -5.99 -22.76 -18.31
C TRP A 60 -7.36 -23.32 -18.74
N PRO A 61 -7.56 -24.64 -18.94
CA PRO A 61 -8.87 -25.21 -19.26
C PRO A 61 -9.95 -24.96 -18.20
N HIS A 62 -9.53 -24.64 -16.97
CA HIS A 62 -10.38 -24.40 -15.81
C HIS A 62 -10.48 -22.89 -15.47
N VAL A 63 -9.86 -22.02 -16.26
CA VAL A 63 -9.89 -20.56 -16.11
C VAL A 63 -11.10 -19.98 -16.83
N PHE A 64 -12.06 -19.45 -16.07
CA PHE A 64 -13.24 -18.77 -16.63
C PHE A 64 -13.01 -17.26 -16.85
N TYR A 65 -12.14 -16.66 -16.04
CA TYR A 65 -11.79 -15.24 -16.09
C TYR A 65 -10.31 -15.07 -16.42
N SER A 66 -9.98 -15.02 -17.71
CA SER A 66 -8.61 -14.88 -18.21
C SER A 66 -7.91 -13.61 -17.71
N ASP A 67 -8.68 -12.56 -17.42
CA ASP A 67 -8.15 -11.25 -17.05
C ASP A 67 -7.85 -11.13 -15.54
N CYS A 68 -8.08 -12.19 -14.76
CA CYS A 68 -7.92 -12.17 -13.31
C CYS A 68 -6.46 -12.37 -12.89
N SER A 69 -5.76 -11.26 -12.63
CA SER A 69 -4.34 -11.26 -12.22
C SER A 69 -4.12 -11.24 -10.71
N ASN A 70 -5.11 -11.65 -9.91
CA ASN A 70 -5.01 -11.60 -8.45
C ASN A 70 -3.85 -12.47 -7.93
N GLU A 71 -3.07 -11.93 -6.99
CA GLU A 71 -1.97 -12.60 -6.32
C GLU A 71 -2.51 -13.30 -5.06
N ILE A 72 -2.49 -14.64 -5.06
CA ILE A 72 -3.06 -15.43 -3.97
C ILE A 72 -1.92 -16.02 -3.15
N PRO A 73 -1.73 -15.57 -1.89
CA PRO A 73 -0.70 -16.11 -1.02
C PRO A 73 -1.00 -17.57 -0.65
N ILE A 74 0.04 -18.39 -0.65
CA ILE A 74 0.02 -19.79 -0.25
C ILE A 74 0.58 -19.87 1.18
N ASN A 75 -0.22 -20.40 2.09
CA ASN A 75 0.24 -20.67 3.45
C ASN A 75 1.32 -21.77 3.45
N LEU A 76 2.25 -21.71 4.41
CA LEU A 76 3.37 -22.66 4.49
C LEU A 76 2.92 -24.10 4.74
N ASP A 77 1.78 -24.26 5.40
CA ASP A 77 1.12 -25.53 5.75
C ASP A 77 -0.04 -25.88 4.81
N PHE A 78 -0.22 -25.13 3.72
CA PHE A 78 -1.32 -25.36 2.77
C PHE A 78 -1.29 -26.77 2.18
N ASP A 79 -2.37 -27.52 2.41
CA ASP A 79 -2.62 -28.83 1.83
C ASP A 79 -3.90 -28.81 0.99
N GLU A 80 -3.75 -29.01 -0.32
CA GLU A 80 -4.87 -28.95 -1.27
C GLU A 80 -5.91 -30.08 -1.06
N GLU A 81 -5.55 -31.15 -0.35
CA GLU A 81 -6.50 -32.21 0.03
C GLU A 81 -7.40 -31.80 1.21
N CYS A 82 -6.97 -30.83 2.01
CA CYS A 82 -7.64 -30.42 3.25
C CYS A 82 -8.15 -28.97 3.23
N ASP A 83 -7.52 -28.10 2.42
CA ASP A 83 -7.71 -26.65 2.42
C ASP A 83 -8.29 -26.17 1.08
N ASP A 84 -9.36 -25.38 1.17
CA ASP A 84 -9.90 -24.66 0.02
C ASP A 84 -9.16 -23.34 -0.19
N MET A 85 -8.59 -23.14 -1.39
CA MET A 85 -8.00 -21.86 -1.79
C MET A 85 -8.90 -21.19 -2.83
N LEU A 86 -9.43 -20.01 -2.49
CA LEU A 86 -10.32 -19.24 -3.36
C LEU A 86 -9.66 -17.92 -3.76
N CYS A 87 -9.81 -17.54 -5.03
CA CYS A 87 -9.45 -16.21 -5.48
C CYS A 87 -10.47 -15.19 -4.96
N GLU A 88 -10.03 -14.16 -4.23
CA GLU A 88 -10.93 -13.13 -3.69
C GLU A 88 -11.63 -12.31 -4.78
N ASP A 89 -10.96 -12.07 -5.92
CA ASP A 89 -11.49 -11.24 -7.00
C ASP A 89 -12.56 -11.95 -7.83
N CYS A 90 -12.33 -13.21 -8.17
CA CYS A 90 -13.19 -13.96 -9.10
C CYS A 90 -13.87 -15.18 -8.47
N CYS A 91 -13.66 -15.42 -7.17
CA CYS A 91 -14.23 -16.51 -6.40
C CYS A 91 -13.96 -17.91 -6.97
N ARG A 92 -12.92 -18.05 -7.80
CA ARG A 92 -12.51 -19.31 -8.41
C ARG A 92 -11.70 -20.16 -7.41
N TYR A 93 -11.95 -21.47 -7.39
CA TYR A 93 -11.08 -22.43 -6.71
C TYR A 93 -9.72 -22.51 -7.39
N ILE A 94 -8.68 -22.39 -6.58
CA ILE A 94 -7.29 -22.38 -7.00
C ILE A 94 -6.67 -23.66 -6.49
N LEU A 95 -6.08 -24.41 -7.41
CA LEU A 95 -5.48 -25.72 -7.15
C LEU A 95 -4.00 -25.67 -7.55
N PRO A 96 -3.13 -25.05 -6.73
CA PRO A 96 -1.73 -24.82 -7.08
C PRO A 96 -0.95 -26.09 -7.40
N ASN A 97 -1.19 -27.18 -6.68
CA ASN A 97 -0.50 -28.46 -6.82
C ASN A 97 -1.09 -29.28 -7.96
N THR A 98 -2.41 -29.47 -8.01
CA THR A 98 -3.06 -30.28 -9.05
C THR A 98 -2.85 -29.67 -10.44
N HIS A 99 -2.94 -28.34 -10.56
CA HIS A 99 -2.73 -27.66 -11.84
C HIS A 99 -1.29 -27.18 -12.07
N GLN A 100 -0.35 -27.55 -11.19
CA GLN A 100 1.07 -27.20 -11.28
C GLN A 100 1.33 -25.71 -11.57
N LYS A 101 0.59 -24.83 -10.90
CA LYS A 101 0.69 -23.38 -11.14
C LYS A 101 2.09 -22.89 -10.77
N LYS A 102 2.64 -21.95 -11.55
CA LYS A 102 3.93 -21.35 -11.19
C LYS A 102 3.80 -20.59 -9.87
N ARG A 103 4.60 -21.00 -8.89
CA ARG A 103 4.77 -20.31 -7.63
C ARG A 103 5.80 -19.20 -7.77
N PHE A 104 5.49 -18.05 -7.22
CA PHE A 104 6.39 -16.91 -7.12
C PHE A 104 6.81 -16.74 -5.67
N HIS A 105 8.08 -16.40 -5.46
CA HIS A 105 8.63 -16.15 -4.14
C HIS A 105 8.66 -14.65 -3.87
N LEU A 106 7.79 -14.18 -2.97
CA LEU A 106 7.81 -12.81 -2.49
C LEU A 106 8.65 -12.73 -1.21
N LEU A 107 9.71 -11.93 -1.26
CA LEU A 107 10.49 -11.56 -0.08
C LEU A 107 10.20 -10.10 0.26
N SER A 108 9.62 -9.85 1.43
CA SER A 108 9.44 -8.49 1.96
C SER A 108 10.38 -8.26 3.14
N ALA A 109 11.04 -7.11 3.16
CA ALA A 109 11.89 -6.71 4.30
C ALA A 109 11.34 -5.47 5.00
N ASN A 110 11.13 -5.59 6.31
CA ASN A 110 10.80 -4.47 7.17
C ASN A 110 12.01 -4.09 8.02
N LEU A 111 12.44 -2.84 7.91
CA LEU A 111 13.56 -2.32 8.69
C LEU A 111 13.21 -2.21 10.18
N ASN A 112 14.15 -2.63 11.00
CA ASN A 112 14.10 -2.52 12.44
C ASN A 112 15.05 -1.42 12.90
N LEU A 113 14.53 -0.19 12.93
CA LEU A 113 15.31 1.01 13.26
C LEU A 113 15.86 0.96 14.69
N GLU A 114 15.13 0.37 15.64
CA GLU A 114 15.60 0.18 17.03
C GLU A 114 16.89 -0.62 17.08
N LYS A 115 16.95 -1.75 16.35
CA LYS A 115 18.16 -2.59 16.30
C LYS A 115 19.33 -1.92 15.58
N ILE A 116 19.04 -1.11 14.57
CA ILE A 116 20.06 -0.31 13.89
C ILE A 116 20.62 0.76 14.85
N ALA A 117 19.75 1.41 15.63
CA ALA A 117 20.15 2.37 16.65
C ALA A 117 21.01 1.69 17.73
N ASP A 118 20.57 0.56 18.28
CA ASP A 118 21.31 -0.24 19.26
C ASP A 118 22.71 -0.60 18.76
N TRP A 119 22.81 -1.04 17.50
CA TRP A 119 24.09 -1.38 16.88
C TRP A 119 24.99 -0.15 16.77
N PHE A 120 24.46 0.98 16.31
CA PHE A 120 25.25 2.20 16.13
C PHE A 120 25.74 2.76 17.47
N GLU A 121 24.90 2.73 18.51
CA GLU A 121 25.31 3.11 19.86
C GLU A 121 26.36 2.15 20.43
N ASN A 122 26.25 0.86 20.15
CA ASN A 122 27.29 -0.10 20.54
C ASN A 122 28.61 0.15 19.81
N LEU A 123 28.57 0.51 18.52
CA LEU A 123 29.75 0.92 17.75
C LEU A 123 30.42 2.15 18.39
N LEU A 124 29.63 3.15 18.81
CA LEU A 124 30.14 4.31 19.54
C LEU A 124 30.79 3.91 20.88
N ARG A 125 30.19 2.99 21.64
CA ARG A 125 30.75 2.50 22.92
C ARG A 125 32.07 1.75 22.73
N THR A 126 32.18 0.90 21.72
CA THR A 126 33.39 0.11 21.47
C THR A 126 34.52 0.92 20.86
N SER A 127 34.21 2.04 20.19
CA SER A 127 35.18 2.93 19.56
C SER A 127 36.10 3.70 20.53
N GLN A 128 35.88 3.61 21.84
CA GLN A 128 36.59 4.37 22.90
C GLN A 128 36.48 5.90 22.75
N LEU A 129 35.57 6.39 21.93
CA LEU A 129 35.31 7.82 21.76
C LEU A 129 34.46 8.36 22.91
N ILE A 130 34.68 9.63 23.27
CA ILE A 130 33.80 10.35 24.20
C ILE A 130 32.61 10.86 23.40
N TRP A 131 31.42 10.36 23.71
CA TRP A 131 30.20 10.75 23.01
C TRP A 131 29.03 10.96 23.96
N ARG A 132 28.04 11.72 23.50
CA ARG A 132 26.76 11.95 24.19
C ARG A 132 25.61 11.87 23.20
N LYS A 133 24.55 11.17 23.56
CA LYS A 133 23.25 11.23 22.87
C LYS A 133 22.58 12.56 23.21
N ALA A 134 22.34 13.40 22.21
CA ALA A 134 21.65 14.68 22.39
C ALA A 134 20.15 14.52 22.27
N ALA A 135 19.72 13.74 21.27
CA ALA A 135 18.35 13.36 20.99
C ALA A 135 18.36 12.03 20.24
N GLU A 136 17.17 11.50 19.91
CA GLU A 136 17.07 10.27 19.13
C GLU A 136 17.65 10.47 17.72
N GLY A 137 18.57 9.58 17.32
CA GLY A 137 19.32 9.70 16.07
C GLY A 137 20.42 10.76 16.06
N ILE A 138 20.67 11.50 17.15
CA ILE A 138 21.63 12.61 17.17
C ILE A 138 22.67 12.41 18.28
N TYR A 139 23.93 12.40 17.85
CA TYR A 139 25.07 12.10 18.70
C TYR A 139 26.12 13.21 18.58
N HIS A 140 26.65 13.66 19.71
CA HIS A 140 27.81 14.54 19.76
C HIS A 140 29.03 13.71 20.15
N VAL A 141 30.06 13.75 19.32
CA VAL A 141 31.28 12.97 19.50
C VAL A 141 32.48 13.89 19.55
N SER A 142 33.32 13.74 20.56
CA SER A 142 34.57 14.49 20.70
C SER A 142 35.65 13.86 19.81
N CYS A 143 36.25 14.65 18.91
CA CYS A 143 37.29 14.20 18.01
C CYS A 143 38.29 15.36 17.75
N HIS A 144 39.59 15.15 18.00
CA HIS A 144 40.64 16.15 17.79
C HIS A 144 40.30 17.54 18.38
N ASP A 145 39.94 17.58 19.66
CA ASP A 145 39.52 18.79 20.41
C ASP A 145 38.27 19.52 19.86
N ASN A 146 37.60 18.97 18.86
CA ASN A 146 36.34 19.46 18.31
C ASN A 146 35.17 18.53 18.66
N ILE A 147 33.97 19.09 18.70
CA ILE A 147 32.74 18.30 18.88
C ILE A 147 32.06 18.15 17.52
N VAL A 148 31.99 16.92 17.01
CA VAL A 148 31.31 16.59 15.76
C VAL A 148 29.88 16.14 16.06
N SER A 149 28.91 16.71 15.34
CA SER A 149 27.52 16.23 15.35
C SER A 149 27.35 15.13 14.32
N ILE A 150 26.90 13.95 14.76
CA ILE A 150 26.46 12.87 13.87
C ILE A 150 24.95 12.79 13.94
N ILE A 151 24.29 12.87 12.78
CA ILE A 151 22.84 12.77 12.66
C ILE A 151 22.48 11.59 11.78
N VAL A 152 21.83 10.58 12.35
CA VAL A 152 21.27 9.44 11.61
C VAL A 152 19.86 9.82 11.16
N LEU A 153 19.68 10.04 9.86
CA LEU A 153 18.47 10.65 9.29
C LEU A 153 17.19 9.86 9.61
N ASP A 154 17.20 8.54 9.42
CA ASP A 154 16.03 7.68 9.67
C ASP A 154 15.68 7.52 11.16
N LEU A 155 16.57 7.93 12.08
CA LEU A 155 16.34 7.90 13.53
C LEU A 155 15.98 9.29 14.09
N CYS A 156 16.18 10.35 13.31
CA CYS A 156 15.94 11.72 13.74
C CYS A 156 14.44 12.01 13.74
N THR A 157 13.84 12.06 14.93
CA THR A 157 12.40 12.31 15.09
C THR A 157 12.04 13.78 15.14
N ASP A 158 12.96 14.65 15.58
CA ASP A 158 12.73 16.10 15.70
C ASP A 158 13.44 16.88 14.57
N PRO A 159 12.67 17.48 13.63
CA PRO A 159 13.22 18.22 12.51
C PRO A 159 13.95 19.50 12.92
N VAL A 160 13.78 20.01 14.15
CA VAL A 160 14.50 21.20 14.64
C VAL A 160 16.01 21.02 14.55
N HIS A 161 16.51 19.79 14.74
CA HIS A 161 17.93 19.48 14.64
C HIS A 161 18.49 19.47 13.22
N LEU A 162 17.62 19.43 12.20
CA LEU A 162 17.99 19.53 10.78
C LEU A 162 17.90 20.97 10.25
N THR A 163 17.61 21.96 11.10
CA THR A 163 17.60 23.37 10.69
C THR A 163 19.02 23.86 10.36
N ILE A 164 19.12 24.75 9.37
CA ILE A 164 20.40 25.32 8.91
C ILE A 164 21.20 25.90 10.08
N ASP A 165 20.53 26.63 10.97
CA ASP A 165 21.19 27.27 12.12
C ASP A 165 21.82 26.23 13.06
N LYS A 166 21.16 25.08 13.26
CA LYS A 166 21.68 23.99 14.11
C LYS A 166 22.82 23.23 13.44
N LEU A 167 22.70 22.92 12.15
CA LEU A 167 23.71 22.20 11.38
C LEU A 167 25.03 23.01 11.26
N ARG A 168 24.96 24.34 11.39
CA ARG A 168 26.11 25.25 11.30
C ARG A 168 26.75 25.61 12.64
N ILE A 169 26.34 25.01 13.76
CA ILE A 169 26.96 25.27 15.07
C ILE A 169 28.35 24.62 15.15
N GLN A 170 28.51 23.44 14.56
CA GLN A 170 29.69 22.60 14.69
C GLN A 170 29.85 21.70 13.46
N PRO A 171 31.01 21.06 13.24
CA PRO A 171 31.18 20.07 12.18
C PRO A 171 30.09 19.00 12.28
N THR A 172 29.38 18.75 11.18
CA THR A 172 28.21 17.86 11.17
C THR A 172 28.32 16.82 10.06
N VAL A 173 27.99 15.57 10.38
CA VAL A 173 27.90 14.45 9.43
C VAL A 173 26.49 13.89 9.42
N LEU A 174 25.94 13.69 8.23
CA LEU A 174 24.68 12.99 8.04
C LEU A 174 24.96 11.52 7.73
N ILE A 175 24.33 10.62 8.47
CA ILE A 175 24.32 9.19 8.21
C ILE A 175 22.94 8.81 7.67
N ASP A 176 22.93 8.25 6.48
CA ASP A 176 21.73 7.86 5.76
C ASP A 176 21.54 6.34 5.79
N VAL A 177 20.31 5.87 6.07
CA VAL A 177 19.97 4.44 6.04
C VAL A 177 19.17 4.09 4.79
N ARG A 178 18.21 4.95 4.40
CA ARG A 178 17.25 4.69 3.31
C ARG A 178 17.44 5.49 2.00
N GLU A 179 18.56 6.17 1.79
CA GLU A 179 18.76 7.09 0.66
C GLU A 179 17.76 8.26 0.64
N ARG A 180 17.34 8.72 1.83
CA ARG A 180 16.41 9.85 2.00
C ARG A 180 17.16 11.09 2.43
N ILE A 181 18.06 11.54 1.57
CA ILE A 181 18.87 12.74 1.83
C ILE A 181 17.97 13.98 1.63
N PRO A 182 17.80 14.82 2.66
CA PRO A 182 17.06 16.06 2.51
C PRO A 182 17.81 17.03 1.57
N ASP A 183 17.08 17.75 0.73
CA ASP A 183 17.64 18.82 -0.08
C ASP A 183 17.98 20.01 0.83
N LEU A 184 19.24 20.07 1.27
CA LEU A 184 19.75 21.08 2.17
C LEU A 184 20.68 22.02 1.39
N PRO A 185 20.57 23.35 1.58
CA PRO A 185 21.47 24.32 0.94
C PRO A 185 22.86 24.36 1.61
N LEU A 186 23.31 23.25 2.19
CA LEU A 186 24.57 23.11 2.93
C LEU A 186 25.42 21.99 2.34
N ALA A 187 26.71 22.25 2.19
CA ALA A 187 27.69 21.23 1.80
C ALA A 187 28.02 20.33 2.99
N LEU A 188 27.18 19.33 3.25
CA LEU A 188 27.34 18.37 4.35
C LEU A 188 28.00 17.06 3.88
N PRO A 189 28.94 16.50 4.65
CA PRO A 189 29.38 15.13 4.43
C PRO A 189 28.23 14.16 4.74
N ILE A 190 27.86 13.37 3.73
CA ILE A 190 26.85 12.32 3.82
C ILE A 190 27.54 10.97 3.72
N VAL A 191 27.22 10.07 4.65
CA VAL A 191 27.77 8.71 4.70
C VAL A 191 26.62 7.72 4.75
N LYS A 192 26.69 6.65 3.95
CA LYS A 192 25.68 5.58 4.03
C LYS A 192 25.98 4.72 5.25
N MET A 193 24.95 4.34 6.01
CA MET A 193 25.11 3.42 7.14
C MET A 193 25.71 2.07 6.70
N THR A 194 25.46 1.65 5.46
CA THR A 194 26.09 0.47 4.86
C THR A 194 27.61 0.56 4.75
N ASP A 195 28.19 1.74 4.60
CA ASP A 195 29.65 1.91 4.57
C ASP A 195 30.26 1.62 5.95
N LEU A 196 29.53 1.93 7.02
CA LEU A 196 29.91 1.59 8.40
C LEU A 196 29.70 0.10 8.70
N PHE A 197 28.55 -0.46 8.32
CA PHE A 197 28.24 -1.88 8.54
C PHE A 197 29.24 -2.82 7.86
N CYS A 198 29.67 -2.47 6.65
CA CYS A 198 30.59 -3.27 5.86
C CYS A 198 32.07 -2.91 6.12
N GLU A 199 32.36 -2.09 7.13
CA GLU A 199 33.72 -1.65 7.52
C GLU A 199 34.52 -1.00 6.37
N HIS A 200 33.83 -0.36 5.41
CA HIS A 200 34.50 0.37 4.33
C HIS A 200 35.01 1.73 4.75
N LYS A 201 34.33 2.33 5.72
CA LYS A 201 34.78 3.52 6.41
C LYS A 201 34.72 3.26 7.89
N THR A 202 35.79 3.61 8.59
CA THR A 202 35.76 3.59 10.04
C THR A 202 35.08 4.85 10.57
N LEU A 203 34.51 4.76 11.78
CA LEU A 203 33.92 5.93 12.43
C LEU A 203 34.96 7.06 12.61
N ASN A 204 36.22 6.71 12.89
CA ASN A 204 37.31 7.68 13.04
C ASN A 204 37.65 8.41 11.74
N GLU A 205 37.64 7.72 10.61
CA GLU A 205 37.83 8.35 9.29
C GLU A 205 36.72 9.37 9.01
N ILE A 206 35.46 8.98 9.25
CA ILE A 206 34.29 9.85 9.05
C ILE A 206 34.37 11.10 9.93
N LEU A 207 34.74 10.94 11.20
CA LEU A 207 34.90 12.04 12.14
C LEU A 207 36.06 12.97 11.76
N SER A 208 37.20 12.40 11.38
CA SER A 208 38.38 13.18 10.96
C SER A 208 38.09 13.98 9.70
N ASP A 209 37.41 13.36 8.72
CA ASP A 209 36.96 14.04 7.51
C ASP A 209 36.00 15.19 7.83
N ALA A 210 35.10 15.02 8.80
CA ALA A 210 34.19 16.06 9.23
C ALA A 210 34.91 17.23 9.89
N VAL A 211 35.87 16.95 10.78
CA VAL A 211 36.72 17.97 11.41
C VAL A 211 37.52 18.74 10.36
N ASN A 212 38.12 18.04 9.39
CA ASN A 212 38.89 18.66 8.31
C ASN A 212 38.04 19.56 7.40
N LYS A 213 36.78 19.19 7.15
CA LYS A 213 35.82 20.01 6.41
C LYS A 213 35.28 21.19 7.22
N GLY A 214 35.36 21.10 8.55
CA GLY A 214 34.91 22.15 9.45
C GLY A 214 33.39 22.31 9.50
N VAL A 215 32.94 23.51 9.85
CA VAL A 215 31.52 23.84 9.95
C VAL A 215 30.90 23.89 8.54
N PRO A 216 29.72 23.30 8.32
CA PRO A 216 29.07 23.29 7.02
C PRO A 216 28.86 24.69 6.44
N GLU A 217 29.30 24.88 5.20
CA GLU A 217 29.14 26.13 4.46
C GLU A 217 27.87 26.11 3.60
N LEU A 218 27.31 27.30 3.37
CA LEU A 218 26.19 27.50 2.44
C LEU A 218 26.69 27.33 1.01
N ILE A 219 25.96 26.57 0.20
CA ILE A 219 26.29 26.38 -1.21
C ILE A 219 26.03 27.70 -1.95
N THR A 220 27.09 28.33 -2.46
CA THR A 220 26.99 29.58 -3.21
C THR A 220 26.16 29.39 -4.49
N ASN A 221 25.35 30.40 -4.86
CA ASN A 221 24.43 30.40 -6.00
C ASN A 221 23.21 29.47 -5.93
N THR A 222 22.86 28.93 -4.75
CA THR A 222 21.52 28.37 -4.55
C THR A 222 20.53 29.53 -4.36
N SER A 223 19.64 29.74 -5.34
CA SER A 223 18.46 30.58 -5.14
C SER A 223 17.64 29.93 -4.04
N SER A 224 17.74 30.46 -2.82
CA SER A 224 16.90 30.02 -1.71
C SER A 224 15.47 30.44 -2.03
N GLN A 225 14.70 29.57 -2.67
CA GLN A 225 13.26 29.66 -2.50
C GLN A 225 13.01 29.50 -1.01
N ILE A 226 12.47 30.56 -0.43
CA ILE A 226 12.18 30.69 0.98
C ILE A 226 11.24 29.54 1.35
N PHE A 227 11.78 28.60 2.13
CA PHE A 227 11.20 27.36 2.67
C PHE A 227 10.96 26.20 1.70
N PRO A 228 11.11 24.93 2.14
CA PRO A 228 10.23 23.90 1.62
C PRO A 228 8.83 24.45 1.91
N ILE A 229 7.98 24.52 0.89
CA ILE A 229 6.55 24.53 1.17
C ILE A 229 6.37 23.30 2.05
N ILE A 230 6.31 23.49 3.37
CA ILE A 230 5.46 22.69 4.21
C ILE A 230 4.19 22.84 3.40
N SER A 231 3.81 21.78 2.68
CA SER A 231 2.42 21.57 2.44
C SER A 231 1.90 21.53 3.87
N LEU A 232 1.54 22.71 4.41
CA LEU A 232 0.30 22.87 5.12
C LEU A 232 -0.57 21.99 4.29
N LYS A 233 -0.87 20.78 4.78
CA LYS A 233 -1.87 19.94 4.15
C LYS A 233 -2.95 20.96 3.88
N GLU A 234 -3.10 21.35 2.62
CA GLU A 234 -4.30 21.97 2.20
C GLU A 234 -5.24 20.83 2.55
N THR A 235 -5.90 20.97 3.70
CA THR A 235 -7.14 20.29 3.95
C THR A 235 -7.92 20.72 2.73
N LYS A 236 -7.83 19.90 1.67
CA LYS A 236 -8.63 20.02 0.48
C LYS A 236 -10.00 20.26 1.09
N PRO A 237 -10.60 21.44 0.89
CA PRO A 237 -11.90 21.70 1.47
C PRO A 237 -12.71 20.48 1.06
N ALA A 238 -13.25 19.76 2.05
CA ALA A 238 -14.00 18.55 1.79
C ALA A 238 -15.03 18.94 0.76
N LEU A 239 -14.80 18.55 -0.50
CA LEU A 239 -15.68 18.92 -1.60
C LEU A 239 -17.04 18.44 -1.11
N PRO A 240 -18.04 19.34 -0.99
CA PRO A 240 -19.32 18.94 -0.47
C PRO A 240 -19.75 17.74 -1.30
N LYS A 241 -19.96 16.58 -0.64
CA LYS A 241 -20.40 15.35 -1.31
C LYS A 241 -21.68 15.71 -2.05
N LYS A 242 -21.55 15.99 -3.34
CA LYS A 242 -22.66 16.43 -4.16
C LYS A 242 -23.60 15.23 -4.24
N ALA A 243 -24.81 15.37 -3.71
CA ALA A 243 -25.78 14.29 -3.71
C ALA A 243 -25.96 13.78 -5.15
N LEU A 244 -25.86 12.46 -5.31
CA LEU A 244 -26.02 11.80 -6.60
C LEU A 244 -27.51 11.68 -6.89
N GLN A 245 -28.01 12.41 -7.89
CA GLN A 245 -29.41 12.41 -8.28
C GLN A 245 -29.68 11.21 -9.18
N LEU A 246 -30.40 10.22 -8.67
CA LEU A 246 -30.81 9.04 -9.41
C LEU A 246 -32.11 9.34 -10.18
N GLN A 247 -32.10 8.99 -11.47
CA GLN A 247 -33.28 8.99 -12.34
C GLN A 247 -33.33 7.69 -13.14
N PHE A 248 -34.48 7.02 -13.12
CA PHE A 248 -34.71 5.79 -13.88
C PHE A 248 -35.88 6.00 -14.85
N THR A 249 -35.57 6.15 -16.14
CA THR A 249 -36.57 6.48 -17.18
C THR A 249 -36.30 5.70 -18.46
N GLY A 250 -37.34 5.09 -19.03
CA GLY A 250 -37.26 4.41 -20.34
C GLY A 250 -36.37 3.16 -20.37
N GLY A 251 -36.10 2.54 -19.21
CA GLY A 251 -35.19 1.40 -19.07
C GLY A 251 -33.71 1.78 -19.08
N VAL A 252 -33.39 3.03 -18.75
CA VAL A 252 -32.02 3.55 -18.65
C VAL A 252 -31.84 4.22 -17.28
N VAL A 253 -30.69 3.97 -16.66
CA VAL A 253 -30.33 4.53 -15.35
C VAL A 253 -29.44 5.74 -15.56
N TYR A 254 -29.87 6.88 -15.01
CA TYR A 254 -29.12 8.13 -15.01
C TYR A 254 -28.73 8.53 -13.59
N ILE A 255 -27.51 9.03 -13.44
CA ILE A 255 -27.03 9.63 -12.20
C ILE A 255 -26.46 11.00 -12.52
N ASN A 256 -27.01 12.07 -11.95
CA ASN A 256 -26.67 13.45 -12.31
C ASN A 256 -26.73 13.68 -13.84
N ASP A 257 -27.79 13.18 -14.49
CA ASP A 257 -28.01 13.24 -15.94
C ASP A 257 -26.99 12.46 -16.81
N ILE A 258 -26.15 11.63 -16.19
CA ILE A 258 -25.18 10.76 -16.85
C ILE A 258 -25.74 9.35 -17.01
N GLU A 259 -25.73 8.80 -18.23
CA GLU A 259 -26.13 7.41 -18.48
C GLU A 259 -25.11 6.43 -17.90
N VAL A 260 -25.49 5.78 -16.80
CA VAL A 260 -24.60 4.85 -16.11
C VAL A 260 -24.82 3.39 -16.53
N VAL A 261 -26.07 2.96 -16.73
CA VAL A 261 -26.42 1.61 -17.24
C VAL A 261 -27.16 1.73 -18.58
N ASN A 262 -26.59 1.15 -19.63
CA ASN A 262 -27.11 1.25 -20.99
C ASN A 262 -28.29 0.28 -21.25
N LYS A 263 -29.28 0.74 -22.03
CA LYS A 263 -30.47 -0.02 -22.45
C LYS A 263 -30.19 -1.41 -23.05
N ARG A 264 -29.01 -1.61 -23.64
CA ARG A 264 -28.58 -2.89 -24.24
C ARG A 264 -28.22 -3.96 -23.19
N ALA A 265 -27.91 -3.57 -21.96
CA ALA A 265 -27.56 -4.48 -20.87
C ALA A 265 -28.82 -4.92 -20.10
N LYS A 266 -29.67 -5.73 -20.75
CA LYS A 266 -30.99 -6.14 -20.23
C LYS A 266 -30.91 -6.73 -18.80
N LEU A 267 -29.97 -7.64 -18.55
CA LEU A 267 -29.79 -8.26 -17.24
C LEU A 267 -29.42 -7.24 -16.15
N CYS A 268 -28.47 -6.35 -16.43
CA CYS A 268 -28.07 -5.28 -15.51
C CYS A 268 -29.24 -4.34 -15.19
N ILE A 269 -30.06 -4.01 -16.18
CA ILE A 269 -31.27 -3.19 -15.98
C ILE A 269 -32.28 -3.91 -15.11
N SER A 270 -32.52 -5.20 -15.34
CA SER A 270 -33.45 -5.99 -14.53
C SER A 270 -32.97 -6.10 -13.08
N ILE A 271 -31.67 -6.35 -12.86
CA ILE A 271 -31.07 -6.37 -11.52
C ILE A 271 -31.20 -5.00 -10.86
N PHE A 272 -30.90 -3.92 -11.59
CA PHE A 272 -31.01 -2.56 -11.07
C PHE A 272 -32.47 -2.20 -10.74
N ASP A 273 -33.44 -2.60 -11.55
CA ASP A 273 -34.87 -2.40 -11.30
C ASP A 273 -35.33 -3.09 -10.01
N VAL A 274 -34.84 -4.30 -9.73
CA VAL A 274 -35.11 -5.01 -8.46
C VAL A 274 -34.56 -4.23 -7.27
N LEU A 275 -33.31 -3.76 -7.34
CA LEU A 275 -32.69 -2.93 -6.28
C LEU A 275 -33.41 -1.59 -6.12
N PHE A 276 -33.81 -0.97 -7.23
CA PHE A 276 -34.51 0.30 -7.25
C PHE A 276 -35.92 0.22 -6.66
N LYS A 277 -36.67 -0.84 -6.96
CA LYS A 277 -37.99 -1.10 -6.34
C LYS A 277 -37.89 -1.26 -4.83
N GLN A 278 -36.86 -1.96 -4.34
CA GLN A 278 -36.62 -2.09 -2.90
C GLN A 278 -36.27 -0.73 -2.27
N PHE A 279 -35.39 0.03 -2.92
CA PHE A 279 -35.01 1.37 -2.47
C PHE A 279 -36.22 2.32 -2.43
N LEU A 280 -37.07 2.31 -3.46
CA LEU A 280 -38.30 3.10 -3.49
C LEU A 280 -39.29 2.69 -2.42
N HIS A 281 -39.42 1.40 -2.14
CA HIS A 281 -40.26 0.89 -1.06
C HIS A 281 -39.79 1.42 0.29
N ASP A 282 -38.49 1.33 0.59
CA ASP A 282 -37.93 1.77 1.87
C ASP A 282 -37.95 3.31 1.98
N PHE A 283 -37.74 4.01 0.87
CA PHE A 283 -37.85 5.47 0.79
C PHE A 283 -39.30 5.97 0.97
N SER A 284 -40.29 5.31 0.37
CA SER A 284 -41.70 5.73 0.46
C SER A 284 -42.33 5.43 1.82
N ASN A 285 -41.76 4.50 2.58
CA ASN A 285 -42.19 4.13 3.93
C ASN A 285 -41.39 4.87 5.03
N ASP A 286 -40.63 5.92 4.68
CA ASP A 286 -39.82 6.73 5.60
C ASP A 286 -38.86 5.90 6.49
N VAL A 287 -38.33 4.78 5.96
CA VAL A 287 -37.37 3.94 6.68
C VAL A 287 -36.06 4.71 6.86
N PRO A 288 -35.45 4.73 8.06
CA PRO A 288 -34.14 5.35 8.30
C PRO A 288 -33.09 4.80 7.34
N LYS A 289 -32.16 5.66 6.87
CA LYS A 289 -31.17 5.31 5.85
C LYS A 289 -30.29 4.12 6.25
N GLU A 290 -30.01 4.00 7.53
CA GLU A 290 -29.24 2.92 8.13
C GLU A 290 -29.96 1.57 7.97
N GLU A 291 -31.29 1.58 8.03
CA GLU A 291 -32.18 0.40 8.05
C GLU A 291 -32.69 -0.02 6.67
N HIS A 292 -32.30 0.68 5.59
CA HIS A 292 -32.66 0.29 4.21
C HIS A 292 -32.20 -1.13 3.91
N LYS A 293 -33.10 -2.01 3.47
CA LYS A 293 -32.87 -3.45 3.50
C LYS A 293 -32.03 -3.92 2.30
N PRO A 294 -30.88 -4.59 2.51
CA PRO A 294 -30.15 -5.23 1.42
C PRO A 294 -30.86 -6.49 0.92
N LEU A 295 -30.65 -6.80 -0.37
CA LEU A 295 -31.11 -8.04 -1.00
C LEU A 295 -29.92 -8.96 -1.26
N SER A 296 -30.01 -10.21 -0.83
CA SER A 296 -29.03 -11.25 -1.17
C SER A 296 -29.16 -11.67 -2.64
N ILE A 297 -28.14 -12.33 -3.18
CA ILE A 297 -28.16 -12.80 -4.58
C ILE A 297 -29.32 -13.76 -4.85
N GLU A 298 -29.70 -14.58 -3.86
CA GLU A 298 -30.82 -15.52 -3.97
C GLU A 298 -32.16 -14.78 -4.04
N LYS A 299 -32.34 -13.71 -3.26
CA LYS A 299 -33.56 -12.88 -3.30
C LYS A 299 -33.66 -12.08 -4.59
N ILE A 300 -32.53 -11.63 -5.12
CA ILE A 300 -32.48 -10.98 -6.43
C ILE A 300 -32.85 -12.01 -7.51
N ALA A 301 -32.32 -13.24 -7.42
CA ALA A 301 -32.62 -14.34 -8.34
C ALA A 301 -34.12 -14.66 -8.36
N GLU A 302 -34.72 -14.82 -7.17
CA GLU A 302 -36.14 -15.08 -6.98
C GLU A 302 -36.99 -14.00 -7.64
N ARG A 303 -36.68 -12.72 -7.38
CA ARG A 303 -37.40 -11.57 -7.98
C ARG A 303 -37.21 -11.45 -9.49
N LEU A 304 -36.14 -12.02 -10.04
CA LEU A 304 -35.89 -12.12 -11.48
C LEU A 304 -36.45 -13.41 -12.11
N ASN A 305 -37.11 -14.27 -11.32
CA ASN A 305 -37.57 -15.60 -11.72
C ASN A 305 -36.45 -16.53 -12.23
N PHE A 306 -35.25 -16.41 -11.68
CA PHE A 306 -34.20 -17.40 -11.90
C PHE A 306 -34.44 -18.62 -11.01
N HIS A 307 -34.43 -19.81 -11.61
CA HIS A 307 -34.52 -21.06 -10.86
C HIS A 307 -33.14 -21.41 -10.27
N ALA A 308 -33.03 -21.31 -8.94
CA ALA A 308 -31.78 -21.44 -8.19
C ALA A 308 -31.11 -22.82 -8.31
N GLU A 309 -31.84 -23.88 -8.68
CA GLU A 309 -31.31 -25.24 -8.80
C GLU A 309 -30.46 -25.48 -10.05
N ILE A 310 -30.49 -24.59 -11.05
CA ILE A 310 -29.85 -24.79 -12.37
C ILE A 310 -28.89 -23.63 -12.73
N THR A 311 -28.95 -22.52 -11.98
CA THR A 311 -28.36 -21.24 -12.39
C THR A 311 -27.19 -20.85 -11.49
N ASP A 312 -26.01 -20.63 -12.07
CA ASP A 312 -24.87 -20.03 -11.38
C ASP A 312 -25.19 -18.56 -11.03
N LEU A 313 -25.68 -18.34 -9.80
CA LEU A 313 -26.08 -17.02 -9.30
C LEU A 313 -24.88 -16.07 -9.15
N GLU A 314 -23.68 -16.60 -8.99
CA GLU A 314 -22.46 -15.79 -8.93
C GLU A 314 -22.20 -15.14 -10.28
N GLN A 315 -22.28 -15.90 -11.37
CA GLN A 315 -22.11 -15.36 -12.72
C GLN A 315 -23.30 -14.52 -13.20
N GLN A 316 -24.53 -14.88 -12.84
CA GLN A 316 -25.73 -14.22 -13.36
C GLN A 316 -26.18 -13.01 -12.55
N ILE A 317 -25.72 -12.86 -11.31
CA ILE A 317 -26.16 -11.77 -10.41
C ILE A 317 -24.98 -11.04 -9.80
N ARG A 318 -24.08 -11.72 -9.09
CA ARG A 318 -22.94 -11.06 -8.42
C ARG A 318 -22.01 -10.37 -9.42
N TYR A 319 -21.58 -11.09 -10.45
CA TYR A 319 -20.68 -10.55 -11.47
C TYR A 319 -21.25 -9.31 -12.19
N PRO A 320 -22.51 -9.31 -12.68
CA PRO A 320 -23.14 -8.11 -13.23
C PRO A 320 -23.21 -6.93 -12.25
N ILE A 321 -23.48 -7.18 -10.96
CA ILE A 321 -23.53 -6.12 -9.94
C ILE A 321 -22.15 -5.50 -9.72
N ASN A 322 -21.12 -6.32 -9.53
CA ASN A 322 -19.74 -5.87 -9.35
C ASN A 322 -19.23 -5.10 -10.58
N LYS A 323 -19.58 -5.58 -11.78
CA LYS A 323 -19.29 -4.88 -13.03
C LYS A 323 -20.01 -3.53 -13.09
N MET A 324 -21.29 -3.46 -12.71
CA MET A 324 -22.03 -2.21 -12.64
C MET A 324 -21.37 -1.21 -11.67
N GLN A 325 -21.03 -1.62 -10.46
CA GLN A 325 -20.34 -0.75 -9.49
C GLN A 325 -19.07 -0.11 -10.08
N ARG A 326 -18.21 -0.93 -10.71
CA ARG A 326 -16.98 -0.44 -11.35
C ARG A 326 -17.27 0.52 -12.50
N THR A 327 -18.15 0.15 -13.43
CA THR A 327 -18.49 0.99 -14.58
C THR A 327 -19.17 2.30 -14.18
N ILE A 328 -20.03 2.28 -13.15
CA ILE A 328 -20.67 3.48 -12.60
C ILE A 328 -19.61 4.41 -12.00
N LYS A 329 -18.71 3.87 -11.16
CA LYS A 329 -17.60 4.64 -10.57
C LYS A 329 -16.77 5.34 -11.65
N GLU A 330 -16.27 4.58 -12.62
CA GLU A 330 -15.41 5.11 -13.69
C GLU A 330 -16.11 6.21 -14.50
N LYS A 331 -17.36 5.97 -14.91
CA LYS A 331 -18.14 6.96 -15.68
C LYS A 331 -18.37 8.24 -14.90
N LEU A 332 -18.77 8.14 -13.63
CA LEU A 332 -19.07 9.31 -12.81
C LEU A 332 -17.80 10.07 -12.43
N ALA A 333 -16.70 9.38 -12.08
CA ALA A 333 -15.42 10.01 -11.78
C ALA A 333 -14.89 10.80 -13.00
N ASN A 334 -14.94 10.20 -14.19
CA ASN A 334 -14.45 10.83 -15.42
C ASN A 334 -15.28 12.06 -15.84
N GLN A 335 -16.60 12.04 -15.63
CA GLN A 335 -17.48 13.11 -16.09
C GLN A 335 -17.77 14.20 -15.05
N LEU A 336 -17.73 13.88 -13.75
CA LEU A 336 -18.00 14.83 -12.68
C LEU A 336 -16.74 15.39 -12.03
N GLY A 337 -15.57 14.76 -12.22
CA GLY A 337 -14.31 15.16 -11.57
C GLY A 337 -14.34 15.05 -10.04
N LEU A 338 -15.25 14.23 -9.49
CA LEU A 338 -15.45 14.00 -8.06
C LEU A 338 -14.77 12.69 -7.65
N GLY A 339 -14.37 12.61 -6.37
CA GLY A 339 -13.91 11.35 -5.75
C GLY A 339 -15.08 10.41 -5.49
N ILE A 340 -15.58 9.78 -6.56
CA ILE A 340 -16.66 8.79 -6.51
C ILE A 340 -16.07 7.44 -6.12
N GLU A 341 -16.62 6.82 -5.09
CA GLU A 341 -16.25 5.49 -4.63
C GLU A 341 -17.11 4.39 -5.25
N ARG A 342 -16.62 3.15 -5.18
CA ARG A 342 -17.27 1.98 -5.82
C ARG A 342 -18.69 1.73 -5.28
N GLU A 343 -18.91 2.06 -4.01
CA GLU A 343 -20.17 1.82 -3.29
C GLU A 343 -21.08 3.06 -3.20
N ASP A 344 -20.72 4.17 -3.85
CA ASP A 344 -21.50 5.41 -3.80
C ASP A 344 -22.88 5.30 -4.48
N VAL A 345 -23.13 4.23 -5.23
CA VAL A 345 -24.41 4.02 -5.93
C VAL A 345 -25.04 2.69 -5.53
N ILE A 346 -24.32 1.59 -5.72
CA ILE A 346 -24.74 0.26 -5.26
C ILE A 346 -23.80 -0.14 -4.13
N GLN A 347 -24.33 -0.19 -2.91
CA GLN A 347 -23.58 -0.56 -1.71
C GLN A 347 -23.64 -2.06 -1.48
N THR A 348 -22.48 -2.66 -1.20
CA THR A 348 -22.36 -4.02 -0.71
C THR A 348 -22.43 -3.99 0.82
N ILE A 349 -23.24 -4.84 1.44
CA ILE A 349 -23.35 -4.95 2.91
C ILE A 349 -22.85 -6.33 3.34
N GLY A 350 -21.91 -6.38 4.27
CA GLY A 350 -21.45 -7.61 4.92
C GLY A 350 -22.43 -8.15 5.97
N TRP A 351 -22.35 -9.44 6.29
CA TRP A 351 -23.08 -10.02 7.43
C TRP A 351 -22.64 -9.34 8.75
N PRO A 352 -23.57 -8.91 9.64
CA PRO A 352 -23.20 -8.22 10.89
C PRO A 352 -22.32 -9.05 11.85
N GLU A 353 -22.35 -10.39 11.74
CA GLU A 353 -21.69 -11.30 12.69
C GLU A 353 -20.46 -12.03 12.10
N LEU A 354 -20.21 -11.89 10.79
CA LEU A 354 -19.08 -12.51 10.09
C LEU A 354 -18.52 -11.52 9.06
N ALA A 355 -17.36 -10.94 9.39
CA ALA A 355 -16.70 -9.90 8.58
C ALA A 355 -16.31 -10.32 7.14
N CYS A 356 -16.41 -11.62 6.80
CA CYS A 356 -15.89 -12.17 5.54
C CYS A 356 -16.95 -12.73 4.57
N LYS A 357 -18.26 -12.48 4.76
CA LYS A 357 -19.28 -12.83 3.73
C LYS A 357 -20.20 -11.63 3.45
N GLU A 358 -20.26 -11.23 2.18
CA GLU A 358 -21.24 -10.23 1.70
C GLU A 358 -22.67 -10.77 1.91
N TYR A 359 -23.51 -10.07 2.67
CA TYR A 359 -24.92 -10.42 2.94
C TYR A 359 -25.84 -10.06 1.78
N GLY A 360 -25.55 -8.95 1.08
CA GLY A 360 -26.35 -8.52 -0.05
C GLY A 360 -26.04 -7.11 -0.55
N TYR A 361 -26.86 -6.66 -1.48
CA TYR A 361 -26.71 -5.41 -2.21
C TYR A 361 -27.91 -4.49 -1.96
N ARG A 362 -27.66 -3.18 -1.86
CA ARG A 362 -28.71 -2.14 -1.90
C ARG A 362 -28.25 -0.92 -2.69
N LEU A 363 -29.20 -0.08 -3.11
CA LEU A 363 -28.85 1.28 -3.52
C LEU A 363 -28.47 2.10 -2.30
N ASN A 364 -27.43 2.92 -2.40
CA ASN A 364 -26.85 3.63 -1.26
C ASN A 364 -27.72 4.85 -0.85
N PRO A 365 -28.38 4.82 0.32
CA PRO A 365 -29.28 5.91 0.75
C PRO A 365 -28.56 7.15 1.28
N PHE A 366 -27.26 7.05 1.56
CA PHE A 366 -26.45 8.14 2.08
C PHE A 366 -25.98 9.09 0.99
N THR A 367 -25.82 8.56 -0.22
CA THR A 367 -25.24 9.28 -1.37
C THR A 367 -26.29 9.56 -2.45
N LEU A 368 -27.31 8.70 -2.59
CA LEU A 368 -28.35 8.86 -3.61
C LEU A 368 -29.52 9.72 -3.13
N THR A 369 -30.06 10.50 -4.05
CA THR A 369 -31.31 11.25 -3.91
C THR A 369 -32.17 11.02 -5.15
N LEU A 370 -33.49 10.94 -4.99
CA LEU A 370 -34.39 10.76 -6.13
C LEU A 370 -34.65 12.13 -6.79
N LYS A 371 -34.41 12.22 -8.10
CA LYS A 371 -34.82 13.37 -8.90
C LYS A 371 -36.33 13.26 -9.14
N LYS A 372 -37.09 14.30 -8.76
CA LYS A 372 -38.54 14.39 -8.99
C LYS A 372 -38.87 14.48 -10.47
#